data_AF-A0A845YEX6-F1
#
_entry.id   AF-A0A845YEX6-F1
#
_cell.length_a   1.000
_cell.length_b   1.000
_cell.length_c   1.000
_cell.angle_alpha   90.00
_cell.angle_beta   90.00
_cell.angle_gamma   90.00
#
_symmetry.space_group_name_H-M   'P 1'
#
loop_
_entity.id
_entity.type
_entity.pdbx_description
1 polymer ?
#
loop_
_entity_poly.entity_id
_entity_poly.type
_entity_poly.pdbx_seq_one_letter_code
_entity_poly.pdbx_strand_id
1 'polypeptide(L)'
;MTITFDGTQKLIIADIGTTLLDVQEVYSAWKEWVRTEGIRFLPAFEAIGGQSLPGGLFAGRTFFLTNGWKFKPQEADHRLTIVGNLYTDDGSPVTVSVPGYTIEISLATSAQAQGVQTSGSAFSVADIWSHDSRTLTSAGASGGATLAEIEGSNVLAKVSDVQNVPAAVENQLADDLSSLSNAIANIPFQTWSNSSRTLTSGHLTLTEIEESTVLAKASQFSSIPTAVWSNPNRTLTTAMDEALTLEEIESSQVLAKSADITSLQSFITPYLQKIHTLWIGNGHDSTNPISAMPPSSLLPGWVRSQNPLIDQTHRQNQDGSFTLSSNV
;
A
#
# COMPACT_ATOMS: atom_id res chain seq x y z
N MET A 1 -35.00 -43.59 13.12
CA MET A 1 -35.86 -42.56 12.49
C MET A 1 -37.06 -43.28 11.91
N THR A 2 -38.28 -42.83 12.23
CA THR A 2 -39.50 -43.45 11.71
C THR A 2 -40.24 -42.42 10.87
N ILE A 3 -40.51 -42.80 9.62
CA ILE A 3 -41.15 -41.95 8.61
C ILE A 3 -42.28 -42.76 8.00
N THR A 4 -43.42 -42.13 7.80
CA THR A 4 -44.57 -42.71 7.11
C THR A 4 -44.77 -42.06 5.75
N PHE A 5 -45.10 -42.84 4.72
CA PHE A 5 -45.36 -42.33 3.37
C PHE A 5 -46.85 -42.43 3.04
N ASP A 6 -47.48 -41.30 2.75
CA ASP A 6 -48.85 -41.25 2.23
C ASP A 6 -48.82 -40.95 0.74
N GLY A 7 -48.97 -42.01 -0.07
CA GLY A 7 -49.00 -41.90 -1.54
C GLY A 7 -50.23 -41.20 -2.11
N THR A 8 -51.33 -41.12 -1.36
CA THR A 8 -52.57 -40.49 -1.83
C THR A 8 -52.47 -38.98 -1.68
N GLN A 9 -52.00 -38.52 -0.52
CA GLN A 9 -51.78 -37.09 -0.25
C GLN A 9 -50.40 -36.59 -0.71
N LYS A 10 -49.51 -37.50 -1.11
CA LYS A 10 -48.12 -37.23 -1.49
C LYS A 10 -47.32 -36.58 -0.35
N LEU A 11 -47.47 -37.14 0.85
CA LEU A 11 -46.81 -36.63 2.06
C LEU A 11 -45.80 -37.63 2.61
N ILE A 12 -44.65 -37.10 3.02
CA ILE A 12 -43.63 -37.80 3.80
C ILE A 12 -43.74 -37.28 5.23
N ILE A 13 -44.34 -38.09 6.11
CA ILE A 13 -44.75 -37.69 7.45
C ILE A 13 -43.66 -38.10 8.43
N ALA A 14 -43.12 -37.11 9.15
CA ALA A 14 -42.16 -37.34 10.23
C ALA A 14 -42.90 -37.72 11.52
N ASP A 15 -42.49 -38.83 12.15
CA ASP A 15 -43.11 -39.28 13.39
C ASP A 15 -42.69 -38.41 14.58
N ILE A 16 -43.42 -38.55 15.68
CA ILE A 16 -43.18 -37.81 16.92
C ILE A 16 -41.74 -38.04 17.44
N GLY A 17 -41.11 -36.96 17.89
CA GLY A 17 -39.71 -36.92 18.31
C GLY A 17 -38.70 -36.68 17.19
N THR A 18 -39.13 -36.61 15.92
CA THR A 18 -38.22 -36.41 14.79
C THR A 18 -37.89 -34.92 14.60
N THR A 19 -36.67 -34.52 14.97
CA THR A 19 -36.15 -33.14 14.80
C THR A 19 -35.00 -33.04 13.80
N LEU A 20 -34.49 -34.19 13.33
CA LEU A 20 -33.42 -34.30 12.35
C LEU A 20 -33.86 -35.25 11.24
N LEU A 21 -33.83 -34.79 9.98
CA LEU A 21 -34.08 -35.62 8.80
C LEU A 21 -32.81 -35.69 7.95
N ASP A 22 -32.19 -36.86 7.82
CA ASP A 22 -31.19 -37.12 6.80
C ASP A 22 -31.89 -37.52 5.50
N VAL A 23 -31.74 -36.72 4.45
CA VAL A 23 -32.40 -36.92 3.16
C VAL A 23 -32.00 -38.25 2.52
N GLN A 24 -30.76 -38.72 2.75
CA GLN A 24 -30.31 -40.02 2.24
C GLN A 24 -31.01 -41.18 2.94
N GLU A 25 -31.22 -41.09 4.26
CA GLU A 25 -31.99 -42.08 5.02
C GLU A 25 -33.44 -42.10 4.55
N VAL A 26 -34.05 -40.92 4.37
CA VAL A 26 -35.43 -40.79 3.87
C VAL A 26 -35.56 -41.39 2.47
N TYR A 27 -34.64 -41.09 1.56
CA TYR A 27 -34.62 -41.66 0.22
C TYR A 27 -34.52 -43.20 0.25
N SER A 28 -33.70 -43.73 1.16
CA SER A 28 -33.55 -45.17 1.34
C SER A 28 -34.83 -45.82 1.87
N ALA A 29 -35.49 -45.18 2.85
CA ALA A 29 -36.79 -45.62 3.38
C ALA A 29 -37.89 -45.55 2.31
N TRP A 30 -37.89 -44.51 1.47
CA TRP A 30 -38.83 -44.39 0.36
C TRP A 30 -38.68 -45.54 -0.65
N LYS A 31 -37.44 -45.88 -1.04
CA LYS A 31 -37.21 -47.02 -1.95
C LYS A 31 -37.75 -48.34 -1.37
N GLU A 32 -37.64 -48.53 -0.07
CA GLU A 32 -38.16 -49.72 0.59
C GLU A 32 -39.69 -49.70 0.63
N TRP A 33 -40.31 -48.56 0.93
CA TRP A 33 -41.76 -48.39 0.85
C TRP A 33 -42.31 -48.60 -0.57
N VAL A 34 -41.58 -48.16 -1.61
CA VAL A 34 -41.95 -48.40 -3.01
C VAL A 34 -42.00 -49.90 -3.33
N ARG A 35 -41.11 -50.72 -2.76
CA ARG A 35 -41.09 -52.17 -2.99
C ARG A 35 -42.31 -52.89 -2.41
N THR A 36 -42.93 -52.35 -1.37
CA THR A 36 -44.05 -52.99 -0.68
C THR A 36 -45.39 -52.43 -1.15
N GLU A 37 -45.60 -51.13 -1.03
CA GLU A 37 -46.91 -50.49 -1.23
C GLU A 37 -46.87 -49.28 -2.17
N GLY A 38 -45.70 -48.68 -2.34
CA GLY A 38 -45.53 -47.39 -3.01
C GLY A 38 -45.53 -47.45 -4.53
N ILE A 39 -45.36 -48.64 -5.13
CA ILE A 39 -45.24 -48.81 -6.60
C ILE A 39 -46.45 -48.30 -7.39
N ARG A 40 -47.62 -48.22 -6.77
CA ARG A 40 -48.87 -47.71 -7.40
C ARG A 40 -48.96 -46.18 -7.45
N PHE A 41 -48.08 -45.48 -6.75
CA PHE A 41 -48.08 -44.02 -6.67
C PHE A 41 -46.95 -43.43 -7.51
N LEU A 42 -47.09 -42.14 -7.86
CA LEU A 42 -46.02 -41.42 -8.55
C LEU A 42 -44.78 -41.33 -7.66
N PRO A 43 -43.58 -41.46 -8.23
CA PRO A 43 -42.34 -41.45 -7.46
C PRO A 43 -42.16 -40.14 -6.70
N ALA A 44 -41.68 -40.22 -5.46
CA ALA A 44 -41.45 -39.05 -4.62
C ALA A 44 -40.10 -38.40 -4.86
N PHE A 45 -39.09 -39.21 -5.18
CA PHE A 45 -37.71 -38.74 -5.31
C PHE A 45 -37.12 -39.02 -6.68
N GLU A 46 -36.38 -38.05 -7.19
CA GLU A 46 -35.33 -38.22 -8.17
C GLU A 46 -33.98 -37.92 -7.50
N ALA A 47 -32.93 -38.68 -7.84
CA ALA A 47 -31.61 -38.54 -7.22
C ALA A 47 -30.54 -38.46 -8.31
N ILE A 48 -29.62 -37.51 -8.16
CA ILE A 48 -28.47 -37.30 -9.04
C ILE A 48 -27.18 -37.39 -8.23
N GLY A 49 -26.16 -38.01 -8.82
CA GLY A 49 -24.82 -38.15 -8.22
C GLY A 49 -24.68 -39.40 -7.35
N GLY A 50 -23.85 -39.32 -6.31
CA GLY A 50 -23.62 -40.44 -5.39
C GLY A 50 -22.82 -41.62 -5.92
N GLN A 51 -22.23 -41.46 -7.10
CA GLN A 51 -21.32 -42.43 -7.73
C GLN A 51 -20.04 -42.55 -6.91
N SER A 52 -19.52 -43.78 -6.80
CA SER A 52 -18.23 -44.03 -6.15
C SER A 52 -17.11 -43.48 -7.03
N LEU A 53 -16.21 -42.73 -6.41
CA LEU A 53 -14.98 -42.22 -7.00
C LEU A 53 -13.80 -43.06 -6.48
N PRO A 54 -12.67 -43.11 -7.23
CA PRO A 54 -11.45 -43.74 -6.76
C PRO A 54 -11.01 -43.18 -5.39
N GLY A 55 -10.42 -44.04 -4.55
CA GLY A 55 -9.94 -43.64 -3.23
C GLY A 55 -11.01 -43.56 -2.13
N GLY A 56 -12.17 -44.19 -2.33
CA GLY A 56 -13.24 -44.25 -1.32
C GLY A 56 -14.05 -42.96 -1.18
N LEU A 57 -13.89 -42.04 -2.14
CA LEU A 57 -14.69 -40.83 -2.24
C LEU A 57 -16.03 -41.13 -2.94
N PHE A 58 -17.02 -40.27 -2.72
CA PHE A 58 -18.29 -40.32 -3.42
C PHE A 58 -18.60 -38.95 -4.00
N ALA A 59 -19.15 -38.92 -5.22
CA ALA A 59 -19.69 -37.71 -5.78
C ALA A 59 -20.85 -37.19 -4.91
N GLY A 60 -20.99 -35.87 -4.80
CA GLY A 60 -22.10 -35.24 -4.09
C GLY A 60 -23.45 -35.80 -4.53
N ARG A 61 -24.37 -35.95 -3.58
CA ARG A 61 -25.72 -36.48 -3.81
C ARG A 61 -26.71 -35.33 -3.70
N THR A 62 -27.55 -35.21 -4.71
CA THR A 62 -28.65 -34.25 -4.71
C THR A 62 -29.95 -34.98 -4.97
N PHE A 63 -30.95 -34.67 -4.16
CA PHE A 63 -32.28 -35.25 -4.21
C PHE A 63 -33.31 -34.19 -4.57
N PHE A 64 -34.26 -34.57 -5.41
CA PHE A 64 -35.36 -33.74 -5.84
C PHE A 64 -36.67 -34.40 -5.41
N LEU A 65 -37.50 -33.67 -4.66
CA LEU A 65 -38.90 -34.01 -4.48
C LEU A 65 -39.63 -33.69 -5.77
N THR A 66 -40.26 -34.71 -6.34
CA THR A 66 -40.95 -34.60 -7.62
C THR A 66 -42.44 -34.87 -7.44
N ASN A 67 -43.23 -34.61 -8.48
CA ASN A 67 -44.65 -34.97 -8.54
C ASN A 67 -45.53 -34.35 -7.43
N GLY A 68 -45.09 -33.26 -6.81
CA GLY A 68 -45.81 -32.56 -5.73
C GLY A 68 -45.69 -33.21 -4.36
N TRP A 69 -44.71 -34.10 -4.14
CA TRP A 69 -44.45 -34.65 -2.82
C TRP A 69 -43.85 -33.62 -1.86
N LYS A 70 -44.27 -33.68 -0.58
CA LYS A 70 -43.84 -32.73 0.46
C LYS A 70 -43.58 -33.43 1.79
N PHE A 71 -42.72 -32.84 2.62
CA PHE A 71 -42.54 -33.26 4.00
C PHE A 71 -43.60 -32.65 4.92
N LYS A 72 -44.23 -33.48 5.75
CA LYS A 72 -45.07 -33.04 6.86
C LYS A 72 -44.28 -33.23 8.16
N PRO A 73 -43.82 -32.15 8.81
CA PRO A 73 -43.18 -32.23 10.12
C PRO A 73 -44.13 -32.81 11.18
N GLN A 74 -43.57 -33.25 12.31
CA GLN A 74 -44.40 -33.65 13.46
C GLN A 74 -45.28 -32.50 13.94
N GLU A 75 -46.45 -32.84 14.48
CA GLU A 75 -47.43 -31.89 15.01
C GLU A 75 -47.05 -31.43 16.44
N ALA A 76 -45.91 -30.74 16.55
CA ALA A 76 -45.39 -30.18 17.79
C ALA A 76 -44.52 -28.95 17.52
N ASP A 77 -44.35 -28.08 18.52
CA ASP A 77 -43.41 -26.94 18.42
C ASP A 77 -41.96 -27.45 18.48
N HIS A 78 -41.21 -27.27 17.40
CA HIS A 78 -39.81 -27.71 17.32
C HIS A 78 -39.03 -27.02 16.20
N ARG A 79 -37.71 -27.21 16.22
CA ARG A 79 -36.84 -26.96 15.08
C ARG A 79 -36.61 -28.27 14.34
N LEU A 80 -36.91 -28.29 13.04
CA LEU A 80 -36.63 -29.39 12.14
C LEU A 80 -35.40 -29.07 11.30
N THR A 81 -34.34 -29.86 11.46
CA THR A 81 -33.13 -29.76 10.63
C THR A 81 -33.15 -30.85 9.56
N ILE A 82 -33.12 -30.44 8.30
CA ILE A 82 -33.04 -31.33 7.14
C ILE A 82 -31.61 -31.29 6.62
N VAL A 83 -30.92 -32.42 6.68
CA VAL A 83 -29.52 -32.57 6.27
C VAL A 83 -29.44 -33.23 4.91
N GLY A 84 -28.79 -32.56 3.96
CA GLY A 84 -28.60 -33.03 2.60
C GLY A 84 -29.10 -32.05 1.55
N ASN A 85 -28.68 -32.26 0.32
CA ASN A 85 -29.09 -31.43 -0.82
C ASN A 85 -30.48 -31.89 -1.27
N LEU A 86 -31.50 -31.15 -0.84
CA LEU A 86 -32.89 -31.43 -1.15
C LEU A 86 -33.55 -30.21 -1.81
N TYR A 87 -34.12 -30.43 -2.98
CA TYR A 87 -34.85 -29.43 -3.74
C TYR A 87 -36.21 -29.98 -4.17
N THR A 88 -37.09 -29.10 -4.62
CA THR A 88 -38.37 -29.45 -5.24
C THR A 88 -38.27 -29.15 -6.74
N ASP A 89 -38.87 -30.00 -7.57
CA ASP A 89 -38.88 -29.82 -9.03
C ASP A 89 -39.62 -28.54 -9.48
N ASP A 90 -40.63 -28.15 -8.71
CA ASP A 90 -41.47 -26.98 -8.93
C ASP A 90 -40.98 -25.70 -8.22
N GLY A 91 -39.91 -25.79 -7.43
CA GLY A 91 -39.39 -24.67 -6.63
C GLY A 91 -40.26 -24.24 -5.44
N SER A 92 -41.37 -24.95 -5.16
CA SER A 92 -42.21 -24.64 -4.00
C SER A 92 -41.61 -25.18 -2.69
N PRO A 93 -42.05 -24.73 -1.50
CA PRO A 93 -41.43 -25.16 -0.24
C PRO A 93 -41.34 -26.68 -0.09
N VAL A 94 -40.27 -27.18 0.52
CA VAL A 94 -40.05 -28.64 0.74
C VAL A 94 -41.07 -29.24 1.72
N THR A 95 -41.59 -28.43 2.63
CA THR A 95 -42.47 -28.83 3.71
C THR A 95 -43.86 -28.21 3.60
N VAL A 96 -44.88 -28.89 4.12
CA VAL A 96 -46.20 -28.30 4.37
C VAL A 96 -46.27 -27.62 5.73
N SER A 97 -47.09 -26.58 5.87
CA SER A 97 -47.39 -25.98 7.16
C SER A 97 -48.31 -26.88 7.98
N VAL A 98 -48.07 -26.94 9.29
CA VAL A 98 -48.93 -27.65 10.24
C VAL A 98 -49.65 -26.61 11.10
N PRO A 99 -50.97 -26.41 10.93
CA PRO A 99 -51.72 -25.42 11.70
C PRO A 99 -51.63 -25.70 13.21
N GLY A 100 -51.45 -24.64 14.01
CA GLY A 100 -51.42 -24.73 15.47
C GLY A 100 -50.04 -24.95 16.09
N TYR A 101 -48.98 -25.12 15.29
CA TYR A 101 -47.62 -25.31 15.78
C TYR A 101 -46.62 -24.35 15.13
N THR A 102 -45.61 -23.95 15.90
CA THR A 102 -44.48 -23.15 15.44
C THR A 102 -43.33 -24.09 15.11
N ILE A 103 -43.09 -24.30 13.82
CA ILE A 103 -42.03 -25.18 13.33
C ILE A 103 -41.01 -24.35 12.56
N GLU A 104 -39.77 -24.37 13.04
CA GLU A 104 -38.66 -23.73 12.34
C GLU A 104 -37.92 -24.75 11.48
N ILE A 105 -37.86 -24.51 10.17
CA ILE A 105 -37.22 -25.43 9.22
C ILE A 105 -35.84 -24.90 8.87
N SER A 106 -34.82 -25.73 9.08
CA SER A 106 -33.44 -25.43 8.73
C SER A 106 -32.93 -26.44 7.72
N LEU A 107 -32.53 -25.97 6.53
CA LEU A 107 -31.93 -26.79 5.47
C LEU A 107 -30.40 -26.70 5.57
N ALA A 108 -29.75 -27.79 5.97
CA ALA A 108 -28.30 -27.93 5.98
C ALA A 108 -27.85 -28.59 4.67
N THR A 109 -27.60 -27.76 3.65
CA THR A 109 -27.13 -28.18 2.32
C THR A 109 -25.61 -28.14 2.21
N SER A 110 -25.02 -29.04 1.41
CA SER A 110 -23.59 -29.08 1.11
C SER A 110 -23.31 -28.39 -0.23
N ALA A 111 -22.34 -27.47 -0.26
CA ALA A 111 -22.00 -26.63 -1.41
C ALA A 111 -21.29 -27.35 -2.58
N GLN A 112 -21.43 -28.67 -2.70
CA GLN A 112 -20.74 -29.45 -3.72
C GLN A 112 -21.39 -29.20 -5.09
N ALA A 113 -20.69 -28.42 -5.93
CA ALA A 113 -20.99 -28.05 -7.32
C ALA A 113 -22.35 -27.37 -7.55
N GLN A 114 -22.54 -26.18 -6.96
CA GLN A 114 -23.63 -25.28 -7.36
C GLN A 114 -23.19 -24.43 -8.56
N GLY A 115 -23.73 -24.72 -9.74
CA GLY A 115 -23.63 -23.83 -10.89
C GLY A 115 -24.55 -22.64 -10.69
N VAL A 116 -23.99 -21.45 -10.46
CA VAL A 116 -24.78 -20.21 -10.45
C VAL A 116 -24.99 -19.79 -11.90
N GLN A 117 -26.19 -20.04 -12.43
CA GLN A 117 -26.61 -19.39 -13.66
C GLN A 117 -27.00 -17.96 -13.30
N THR A 118 -26.05 -17.03 -13.42
CA THR A 118 -26.43 -15.63 -13.55
C THR A 118 -27.15 -15.52 -14.89
N SER A 119 -28.45 -15.27 -14.85
CA SER A 119 -29.17 -14.78 -16.03
C SER A 119 -28.64 -13.38 -16.31
N GLY A 120 -27.42 -13.31 -16.85
CA GLY A 120 -26.96 -12.13 -17.56
C GLY A 120 -27.84 -12.02 -18.77
N SER A 121 -28.89 -11.21 -18.67
CA SER A 121 -29.53 -10.64 -19.85
C SER A 121 -28.39 -10.18 -20.74
N ALA A 122 -28.30 -10.75 -21.96
CA ALA A 122 -27.29 -10.37 -22.91
C ALA A 122 -27.48 -8.89 -23.21
N PHE A 123 -26.71 -8.03 -22.53
CA PHE A 123 -26.65 -6.62 -22.88
C PHE A 123 -26.08 -6.58 -24.29
N SER A 124 -26.89 -6.11 -25.23
CA SER A 124 -26.42 -5.89 -26.59
C SER A 124 -25.34 -4.79 -26.56
N VAL A 125 -24.46 -4.75 -27.57
CA VAL A 125 -23.49 -3.66 -27.71
C VAL A 125 -24.21 -2.30 -27.77
N ALA A 126 -25.47 -2.28 -28.25
CA ALA A 126 -26.33 -1.11 -28.21
C ALA A 126 -26.77 -0.71 -26.79
N ASP A 127 -27.04 -1.67 -25.90
CA ASP A 127 -27.32 -1.39 -24.49
C ASP A 127 -26.08 -0.82 -23.79
N ILE A 128 -24.89 -1.36 -24.09
CA ILE A 128 -23.61 -0.85 -23.56
C ILE A 128 -23.35 0.59 -24.03
N TRP A 129 -23.57 0.89 -25.31
CA TRP A 129 -23.39 2.24 -25.85
C TRP A 129 -24.49 3.22 -25.40
N SER A 130 -25.70 2.75 -25.12
CA SER A 130 -26.74 3.59 -24.49
C SER A 130 -26.38 3.97 -23.04
N HIS A 131 -25.51 3.20 -22.40
CA HIS A 131 -25.02 3.46 -21.05
C HIS A 131 -23.76 4.36 -21.01
N ASP A 132 -23.08 4.57 -22.14
CA ASP A 132 -21.85 5.38 -22.23
C ASP A 132 -22.12 6.89 -22.19
N SER A 133 -23.38 7.30 -22.36
CA SER A 133 -23.83 8.70 -22.26
C SER A 133 -24.55 9.05 -20.96
N ARG A 134 -24.32 8.30 -19.88
CA ARG A 134 -24.80 8.71 -18.55
C ARG A 134 -23.89 9.79 -17.98
N THR A 135 -24.31 11.05 -18.08
CA THR A 135 -23.83 12.08 -17.16
C THR A 135 -24.26 11.66 -15.76
N LEU A 136 -23.30 11.42 -14.85
CA LEU A 136 -23.55 11.07 -13.45
C LEU A 136 -24.28 12.24 -12.75
N THR A 137 -25.61 12.29 -12.80
CA THR A 137 -26.42 13.42 -12.28
C THR A 137 -26.90 13.26 -10.84
N SER A 138 -26.41 12.28 -10.08
CA SER A 138 -26.45 12.34 -8.62
C SER A 138 -25.50 11.33 -7.99
N ALA A 139 -24.59 11.81 -7.16
CA ALA A 139 -23.79 10.97 -6.30
C ALA A 139 -24.68 10.38 -5.18
N GLY A 140 -24.64 9.04 -5.05
CA GLY A 140 -25.40 8.24 -4.07
C GLY A 140 -26.43 7.35 -4.79
N ALA A 141 -26.31 6.02 -4.86
CA ALA A 141 -25.90 5.09 -3.79
C ALA A 141 -25.06 3.87 -4.28
N SER A 142 -24.45 3.92 -5.46
CA SER A 142 -23.57 2.83 -5.93
C SER A 142 -22.64 3.26 -7.07
N GLY A 143 -21.48 3.84 -6.76
CA GLY A 143 -20.34 3.79 -7.70
C GLY A 143 -19.40 4.99 -7.83
N GLY A 144 -19.51 6.05 -7.04
CA GLY A 144 -18.52 7.13 -7.08
C GLY A 144 -18.54 7.99 -5.82
N ALA A 145 -17.35 8.27 -5.27
CA ALA A 145 -17.19 9.16 -4.11
C ALA A 145 -17.72 10.56 -4.47
N THR A 146 -18.54 11.13 -3.59
CA THR A 146 -19.03 12.50 -3.71
C THR A 146 -17.85 13.48 -3.71
N LEU A 147 -18.01 14.65 -4.33
CA LEU A 147 -16.96 15.68 -4.32
C LEU A 147 -16.56 16.06 -2.88
N ALA A 148 -17.50 16.02 -1.93
CA ALA A 148 -17.24 16.22 -0.51
C ALA A 148 -16.42 15.07 0.13
N GLU A 149 -16.62 13.82 -0.28
CA GLU A 149 -15.79 12.68 0.16
C GLU A 149 -14.40 12.69 -0.49
N ILE A 150 -14.28 13.17 -1.74
CA ILE A 150 -13.00 13.42 -2.38
C ILE A 150 -12.28 14.57 -1.68
N GLU A 151 -13.00 15.63 -1.32
CA GLU A 151 -12.48 16.79 -0.60
C GLU A 151 -12.10 16.46 0.85
N GLY A 152 -12.80 15.53 1.48
CA GLY A 152 -12.44 14.94 2.78
C GLY A 152 -11.44 13.80 2.71
N SER A 153 -11.03 13.35 1.52
CA SER A 153 -10.14 12.22 1.34
C SER A 153 -8.70 12.59 1.70
N ASN A 154 -7.97 11.61 2.24
CA ASN A 154 -6.55 11.68 2.61
C ASN A 154 -5.63 12.23 1.51
N VAL A 155 -6.08 12.31 0.26
CA VAL A 155 -5.35 12.94 -0.85
C VAL A 155 -5.14 14.43 -0.60
N LEU A 156 -6.16 15.18 -0.15
CA LEU A 156 -6.01 16.61 0.14
C LEU A 156 -5.17 16.87 1.38
N ALA A 157 -5.30 16.01 2.41
CA ALA A 157 -4.39 16.03 3.54
C ALA A 157 -2.93 15.81 3.10
N LYS A 158 -2.68 14.84 2.21
CA LYS A 158 -1.36 14.60 1.63
C LYS A 158 -0.86 15.74 0.75
N VAL A 159 -1.74 16.44 0.02
CA VAL A 159 -1.34 17.63 -0.76
C VAL A 159 -0.92 18.77 0.16
N SER A 160 -1.64 18.99 1.27
CA SER A 160 -1.24 19.96 2.30
C SER A 160 0.13 19.60 2.90
N ASP A 161 0.35 18.33 3.22
CA ASP A 161 1.66 17.87 3.74
C ASP A 161 2.79 18.10 2.73
N VAL A 162 2.57 17.82 1.44
CA VAL A 162 3.54 18.05 0.37
C VAL A 162 3.83 19.54 0.18
N GLN A 163 2.82 20.42 0.30
CA GLN A 163 3.01 21.87 0.22
C GLN A 163 3.82 22.44 1.39
N ASN A 164 3.85 21.76 2.54
CA ASN A 164 4.62 22.18 3.71
C ASN A 164 6.08 21.68 3.70
N VAL A 165 6.44 20.73 2.83
CA VAL A 165 7.82 20.20 2.72
C VAL A 165 8.86 21.30 2.43
N PRO A 166 8.66 22.25 1.49
CA PRO A 166 9.65 23.29 1.22
C PRO A 166 9.98 24.14 2.44
N ALA A 167 8.98 24.57 3.21
CA ALA A 167 9.17 25.37 4.41
C ALA A 167 9.91 24.60 5.52
N ALA A 168 9.62 23.31 5.69
CA ALA A 168 10.33 22.46 6.64
C ALA A 168 11.81 22.30 6.26
N VAL A 169 12.10 22.15 4.96
CA VAL A 169 13.48 22.05 4.45
C VAL A 169 14.23 23.38 4.64
N GLU A 170 13.60 24.52 4.38
CA GLU A 170 14.22 25.84 4.59
C GLU A 170 14.57 26.09 6.06
N ASN A 171 13.68 25.73 6.99
CA ASN A 171 13.93 25.86 8.42
C ASN A 171 15.08 24.95 8.89
N GLN A 172 15.12 23.70 8.45
CA GLN A 172 16.20 22.77 8.80
C GLN A 172 17.55 23.27 8.27
N LEU A 173 17.59 23.78 7.04
CA LEU A 173 18.82 24.32 6.45
C LEU A 173 19.32 25.54 7.23
N ALA A 174 18.42 26.41 7.69
CA ALA A 174 18.79 27.56 8.53
C ALA A 174 19.38 27.13 9.88
N ASP A 175 18.78 26.12 10.52
CA ASP A 175 19.28 25.56 11.79
C ASP A 175 20.66 24.92 11.63
N ASP A 176 20.86 24.15 10.55
CA ASP A 176 22.14 23.50 10.25
C ASP A 176 23.25 24.54 9.99
N LEU A 177 22.94 25.60 9.22
CA LEU A 177 23.88 26.70 8.96
C LEU A 177 24.24 27.45 10.25
N SER A 178 23.28 27.67 11.14
CA SER A 178 23.53 28.31 12.44
C SER A 178 24.42 27.45 13.35
N SER A 179 24.19 26.13 13.36
CA SER A 179 24.98 25.18 14.12
C SER A 179 26.42 25.10 13.61
N LEU A 180 26.61 25.10 12.29
CA LEU A 180 27.93 25.15 11.68
C LEU A 180 28.67 26.45 12.01
N SER A 181 27.98 27.59 11.94
CA SER A 181 28.55 28.90 12.31
C SER A 181 29.03 28.90 13.76
N ASN A 182 28.21 28.40 14.68
CA ASN A 182 28.57 28.26 16.09
C ASN A 182 29.73 27.28 16.31
N ALA A 183 29.76 26.15 15.58
CA ALA A 183 30.85 25.20 15.66
C ALA A 183 32.17 25.85 15.21
N ILE A 184 32.17 26.57 14.08
CA ILE A 184 33.34 27.31 13.58
C ILE A 184 33.80 28.37 14.58
N ALA A 185 32.88 29.14 15.15
CA ALA A 185 33.20 30.15 16.17
C ALA A 185 33.79 29.54 17.45
N ASN A 186 33.41 28.31 17.78
CA ASN A 186 33.88 27.57 18.95
C ASN A 186 35.07 26.65 18.67
N ILE A 187 35.58 26.57 17.43
CA ILE A 187 36.88 25.92 17.20
C ILE A 187 37.87 26.73 18.03
N PRO A 188 38.43 26.16 19.12
CA PRO A 188 39.43 26.87 19.87
C PRO A 188 40.57 27.09 18.88
N PHE A 189 40.80 28.35 18.49
CA PHE A 189 42.10 28.75 18.01
C PHE A 189 43.03 28.42 19.18
N GLN A 190 43.60 27.21 19.14
CA GLN A 190 44.79 26.85 19.88
C GLN A 190 45.84 27.82 19.37
N THR A 191 45.79 29.04 19.89
CA THR A 191 46.91 29.95 19.85
C THR A 191 48.00 29.17 20.53
N TRP A 192 48.88 28.61 19.72
CA TRP A 192 50.08 27.97 20.19
C TRP A 192 50.90 29.10 20.81
N SER A 193 50.65 29.35 22.10
CA SER A 193 51.29 30.40 22.87
C SER A 193 52.66 29.90 23.26
N ASN A 194 53.55 29.78 22.26
CA ASN A 194 54.97 29.91 22.55
C ASN A 194 55.14 31.31 23.17
N SER A 195 55.58 31.33 24.42
CA SER A 195 55.43 32.42 25.40
C SER A 195 56.15 33.74 25.07
N SER A 196 56.15 34.23 23.83
CA SER A 196 56.77 35.52 23.48
C SER A 196 56.23 36.22 22.23
N ARG A 197 55.10 35.83 21.61
CA ARG A 197 54.54 36.61 20.49
C ARG A 197 53.04 36.84 20.62
N THR A 198 52.67 38.05 21.01
CA THR A 198 51.32 38.59 20.84
C THR A 198 51.04 38.69 19.35
N LEU A 199 50.30 37.73 18.80
CA LEU A 199 49.74 37.82 17.45
C LEU A 199 48.51 38.72 17.51
N THR A 200 48.71 40.02 17.28
CA THR A 200 47.62 40.96 17.08
C THR A 200 46.86 40.54 15.83
N SER A 201 45.54 40.37 15.95
CA SER A 201 44.64 39.91 14.89
C SER A 201 44.74 40.79 13.63
N GLY A 202 45.54 40.34 12.68
CA GLY A 202 45.60 40.85 11.32
C GLY A 202 45.92 39.66 10.44
N HIS A 203 45.13 39.46 9.39
CA HIS A 203 45.28 38.42 8.38
C HIS A 203 46.76 38.13 8.08
N LEU A 204 47.30 37.01 8.58
CA LEU A 204 48.59 36.53 8.13
C LEU A 204 48.37 35.84 6.78
N THR A 205 48.99 36.38 5.75
CA THR A 205 49.04 35.72 4.44
C THR A 205 50.01 34.54 4.50
N LEU A 206 49.77 33.49 3.71
CA LEU A 206 50.56 32.24 3.75
C LEU A 206 52.07 32.48 3.58
N THR A 207 52.42 33.53 2.83
CA THR A 207 53.80 34.01 2.62
C THR A 207 54.51 34.45 3.91
N GLU A 208 53.80 35.06 4.85
CA GLU A 208 54.40 35.58 6.09
C GLU A 208 54.71 34.46 7.11
N ILE A 209 54.07 33.28 6.96
CA ILE A 209 54.31 32.10 7.80
C ILE A 209 55.59 31.37 7.35
N GLU A 210 55.85 31.30 6.05
CA GLU A 210 57.04 30.65 5.51
C GLU A 210 58.33 31.40 5.88
N GLU A 211 58.30 32.74 5.88
CA GLU A 211 59.47 33.55 6.27
C GLU A 211 59.74 33.53 7.79
N SER A 212 58.72 33.31 8.62
CA SER A 212 58.82 33.38 10.09
C SER A 212 59.56 32.20 10.72
N THR A 213 59.58 31.01 10.10
CA THR A 213 60.20 29.81 10.70
C THR A 213 61.64 29.58 10.23
N VAL A 214 61.97 30.06 9.03
CA VAL A 214 63.30 29.89 8.42
C VAL A 214 64.29 30.93 8.93
N LEU A 215 63.90 32.21 9.04
CA LEU A 215 64.80 33.28 9.53
C LEU A 215 65.10 33.19 11.04
N ALA A 216 64.16 32.69 11.84
CA ALA A 216 64.35 32.55 13.29
C ALA A 216 65.36 31.45 13.67
N LYS A 217 65.51 30.40 12.84
CA LYS A 217 66.54 29.36 13.03
C LYS A 217 67.89 29.78 12.47
N ALA A 218 67.94 30.49 11.32
CA ALA A 218 69.20 30.93 10.72
C ALA A 218 69.99 31.91 11.62
N SER A 219 69.28 32.74 12.40
CA SER A 219 69.88 33.68 13.36
C SER A 219 70.39 33.03 14.65
N GLN A 220 70.01 31.80 14.97
CA GLN A 220 70.56 31.05 16.10
C GLN A 220 71.89 30.34 15.78
N PHE A 221 72.22 30.14 14.50
CA PHE A 221 73.51 29.57 14.10
C PHE A 221 74.62 30.61 13.92
N SER A 222 74.28 31.88 13.70
CA SER A 222 75.27 32.97 13.57
C SER A 222 75.88 33.43 14.91
N SER A 223 75.34 32.97 16.04
CA SER A 223 75.85 33.25 17.39
C SER A 223 76.82 32.21 17.94
N ILE A 224 77.15 31.16 17.17
CA ILE A 224 78.19 30.20 17.55
C ILE A 224 79.56 30.91 17.46
N PRO A 225 80.29 31.08 18.58
CA PRO A 225 81.57 31.79 18.56
C PRO A 225 82.55 31.11 17.60
N THR A 226 83.25 31.90 16.78
CA THR A 226 84.27 31.41 15.83
C THR A 226 85.39 30.61 16.50
N ALA A 227 85.58 30.75 17.82
CA ALA A 227 86.49 29.93 18.63
C ALA A 227 86.07 28.45 18.78
N VAL A 228 84.79 28.11 18.57
CA VAL A 228 84.30 26.73 18.59
C VAL A 228 84.75 25.97 17.33
N TRP A 229 84.93 26.69 16.21
CA TRP A 229 85.28 26.13 14.91
C TRP A 229 86.78 26.00 14.66
N SER A 230 87.64 26.65 15.46
CA SER A 230 89.08 26.73 15.21
C SER A 230 89.96 25.85 16.11
N ASN A 231 89.38 24.90 16.86
CA ASN A 231 90.16 24.01 17.73
C ASN A 231 90.67 22.76 16.95
N PRO A 232 91.97 22.64 16.65
CA PRO A 232 92.51 21.54 15.85
C PRO A 232 92.51 20.18 16.56
N ASN A 233 92.14 20.10 17.84
CA ASN A 233 92.20 18.88 18.64
C ASN A 233 90.84 18.20 18.89
N ARG A 234 89.83 18.45 18.04
CA ARG A 234 88.60 17.65 18.06
C ARG A 234 88.58 16.66 16.91
N THR A 235 88.91 15.42 17.22
CA THR A 235 88.46 14.27 16.43
C THR A 235 86.94 14.19 16.62
N LEU A 236 86.17 14.49 15.58
CA LEU A 236 84.75 14.14 15.54
C LEU A 236 84.67 12.61 15.66
N THR A 237 84.37 12.12 16.86
CA THR A 237 83.93 10.73 17.02
C THR A 237 82.66 10.54 16.21
N THR A 238 82.72 9.57 15.31
CA THR A 238 81.72 9.04 14.40
C THR A 238 80.44 8.62 15.15
N ALA A 239 79.68 9.61 15.62
CA ALA A 239 78.32 9.44 16.16
C ALA A 239 77.32 10.32 15.37
N MET A 240 77.69 10.73 14.14
CA MET A 240 76.81 11.39 13.17
C MET A 240 76.41 10.45 12.02
N ASP A 241 76.43 9.13 12.25
CA ASP A 241 75.87 8.13 11.31
C ASP A 241 74.36 7.89 11.52
N GLU A 242 73.72 8.63 12.43
CA GLU A 242 72.26 8.70 12.57
C GLU A 242 71.74 10.13 12.42
N ALA A 243 72.44 10.98 11.65
CA ALA A 243 71.81 12.18 11.12
C ALA A 243 70.83 11.73 10.03
N LEU A 244 69.61 11.35 10.44
CA LEU A 244 68.45 11.20 9.56
C LEU A 244 68.51 12.32 8.54
N THR A 245 68.70 11.95 7.27
CA THR A 245 68.83 12.93 6.21
C THR A 245 67.56 13.76 6.17
N LEU A 246 67.65 15.04 5.76
CA LEU A 246 66.48 15.93 5.65
C LEU A 246 65.36 15.26 4.83
N GLU A 247 65.75 14.40 3.88
CA GLU A 247 64.90 13.57 3.04
C GLU A 247 64.09 12.52 3.82
N GLU A 248 64.63 11.91 4.88
CA GLU A 248 63.88 10.98 5.74
C GLU A 248 62.86 11.69 6.64
N ILE A 249 63.18 12.89 7.12
CA ILE A 249 62.24 13.70 7.91
C ILE A 249 61.10 14.20 7.01
N GLU A 250 61.40 14.71 5.82
CA GLU A 250 60.38 15.13 4.86
C GLU A 250 59.51 13.95 4.41
N SER A 251 60.11 12.79 4.14
CA SER A 251 59.39 11.56 3.81
C SER A 251 58.46 11.12 4.94
N SER A 252 58.88 11.22 6.20
CA SER A 252 58.06 10.84 7.35
C SER A 252 56.83 11.76 7.54
N GLN A 253 56.99 13.08 7.33
CA GLN A 253 55.89 14.03 7.43
C GLN A 253 54.90 13.92 6.25
N VAL A 254 55.41 13.62 5.05
CA VAL A 254 54.57 13.33 3.88
C VAL A 254 53.80 12.03 4.07
N LEU A 255 54.43 10.99 4.62
CA LEU A 255 53.77 9.72 4.97
C LEU A 255 52.66 9.93 6.01
N ALA A 256 52.91 10.69 7.08
CA ALA A 256 51.89 11.01 8.07
C ALA A 256 50.70 11.77 7.47
N LYS A 257 50.95 12.79 6.64
CA LYS A 257 49.88 13.54 5.95
C LYS A 257 49.11 12.68 4.95
N SER A 258 49.76 11.73 4.27
CA SER A 258 49.10 10.81 3.33
C SER A 258 48.15 9.83 4.03
N ALA A 259 48.46 9.43 5.27
CA ALA A 259 47.59 8.59 6.09
C ALA A 259 46.32 9.34 6.53
N ASP A 260 46.43 10.63 6.85
CA ASP A 260 45.29 11.49 7.19
C ASP A 260 44.36 11.71 5.98
N ILE A 261 44.93 11.91 4.79
CA ILE A 261 44.15 12.05 3.53
C ILE A 261 43.39 10.75 3.20
N THR A 262 44.03 9.59 3.39
CA THR A 262 43.40 8.29 3.17
C THR A 262 42.25 8.07 4.17
N SER A 263 42.44 8.49 5.42
CA SER A 263 41.39 8.43 6.45
C SER A 263 40.21 9.34 6.10
N LEU A 264 40.45 10.56 5.62
CA LEU A 264 39.41 11.46 5.12
C LEU A 264 38.65 10.88 3.91
N GLN A 265 39.35 10.26 2.95
CA GLN A 265 38.71 9.60 1.82
C GLN A 265 37.80 8.45 2.27
N SER A 266 38.25 7.64 3.24
CA SER A 266 37.43 6.56 3.80
C SER A 266 36.18 7.08 4.53
N PHE A 267 36.28 8.23 5.20
CA PHE A 267 35.16 8.89 5.87
C PHE A 267 34.12 9.44 4.87
N ILE A 268 34.57 10.04 3.76
CA ILE A 268 33.69 10.72 2.79
C ILE A 268 33.02 9.75 1.81
N THR A 269 33.68 8.65 1.45
CA THR A 269 33.20 7.66 0.46
C THR A 269 31.74 7.18 0.68
N PRO A 270 31.30 6.78 1.89
CA PRO A 270 29.92 6.34 2.10
C PRO A 270 28.88 7.46 1.89
N TYR A 271 29.22 8.73 2.15
CA TYR A 271 28.32 9.85 1.90
C TYR A 271 28.10 10.09 0.41
N LEU A 272 29.16 9.99 -0.39
CA LEU A 272 29.07 10.13 -1.85
C LEU A 272 28.24 9.00 -2.49
N GLN A 273 28.39 7.76 -2.01
CA GLN A 273 27.55 6.65 -2.46
C GLN A 273 26.06 6.89 -2.15
N LYS A 274 25.77 7.42 -0.96
CA LYS A 274 24.39 7.72 -0.55
C LYS A 274 23.76 8.81 -1.42
N ILE A 275 24.50 9.88 -1.73
CA ILE A 275 24.07 10.94 -2.65
C ILE A 275 23.78 10.37 -4.05
N HIS A 276 24.68 9.51 -4.56
CA HIS A 276 24.51 8.90 -5.88
C HIS A 276 23.28 7.97 -5.95
N THR A 277 23.03 7.16 -4.91
CA THR A 277 21.83 6.32 -4.85
C THR A 277 20.53 7.14 -4.73
N LEU A 278 20.56 8.26 -4.01
CA LEU A 278 19.40 9.17 -3.92
C LEU A 278 19.11 9.86 -5.25
N TRP A 279 20.16 10.16 -6.03
CA TRP A 279 20.00 10.78 -7.35
C TRP A 279 19.41 9.80 -8.38
N ILE A 280 19.85 8.53 -8.38
CA ILE A 280 19.34 7.50 -9.30
C ILE A 280 17.94 7.01 -8.91
N GLY A 281 17.62 6.97 -7.61
CA GLY A 281 16.30 6.54 -7.12
C GLY A 281 15.13 7.45 -7.52
N ASN A 282 15.39 8.67 -7.98
CA ASN A 282 14.38 9.65 -8.39
C ASN A 282 14.03 9.62 -9.89
N GLY A 283 14.28 8.51 -10.59
CA GLY A 283 13.64 8.25 -11.90
C GLY A 283 14.25 8.96 -13.11
N HIS A 284 15.52 9.41 -13.03
CA HIS A 284 16.28 9.74 -14.23
C HIS A 284 16.90 8.46 -14.81
N ASP A 285 16.14 7.77 -15.65
CA ASP A 285 16.62 6.69 -16.49
C ASP A 285 17.64 7.24 -17.49
N SER A 286 18.92 6.92 -17.28
CA SER A 286 20.03 7.35 -18.14
C SER A 286 20.15 6.53 -19.43
N THR A 287 19.19 5.63 -19.70
CA THR A 287 19.20 4.79 -20.90
C THR A 287 18.41 5.34 -22.09
N ASN A 288 17.89 6.58 -22.01
CA ASN A 288 17.21 7.21 -23.14
C ASN A 288 18.15 8.19 -23.88
N PRO A 289 18.76 7.79 -25.01
CA PRO A 289 19.55 8.71 -25.83
C PRO A 289 18.61 9.76 -26.45
N ILE A 290 18.99 11.02 -26.29
CA ILE A 290 18.40 12.23 -26.86
C ILE A 290 18.00 11.99 -28.32
N SER A 291 16.70 11.74 -28.56
CA SER A 291 16.12 11.72 -29.89
C SER A 291 15.42 13.05 -30.16
N ALA A 292 16.10 13.89 -30.94
CA ALA A 292 15.55 14.88 -31.88
C ALA A 292 14.47 15.85 -31.37
N MET A 293 14.92 17.03 -30.91
CA MET A 293 14.16 18.27 -31.11
C MET A 293 14.22 18.66 -32.60
N PRO A 294 13.08 18.93 -33.28
CA PRO A 294 13.11 19.67 -34.53
C PRO A 294 13.21 21.19 -34.25
N PRO A 295 13.78 21.96 -35.19
CA PRO A 295 14.16 23.34 -34.95
C PRO A 295 12.96 24.29 -34.98
N SER A 296 13.07 25.32 -34.14
CA SER A 296 12.24 26.51 -34.09
C SER A 296 12.08 27.21 -35.45
N SER A 297 10.84 27.57 -35.80
CA SER A 297 10.58 28.64 -36.76
C SER A 297 9.20 29.31 -36.52
N LEU A 298 9.28 30.61 -36.18
CA LEU A 298 8.35 31.71 -36.52
C LEU A 298 7.15 32.03 -35.60
N LEU A 299 7.34 33.11 -34.83
CA LEU A 299 6.35 34.13 -34.38
C LEU A 299 5.56 34.72 -35.61
N PRO A 300 4.46 35.52 -35.50
CA PRO A 300 4.05 36.39 -34.36
C PRO A 300 2.52 36.67 -34.11
N GLY A 301 2.17 36.95 -32.85
CA GLY A 301 1.51 38.22 -32.46
C GLY A 301 -0.03 38.44 -32.52
N TRP A 302 -0.49 39.30 -31.58
CA TRP A 302 -1.71 40.17 -31.60
C TRP A 302 -3.06 39.42 -31.36
N VAL A 303 -4.03 39.78 -30.50
CA VAL A 303 -4.52 41.05 -29.91
C VAL A 303 -5.39 40.79 -28.65
N ARG A 304 -5.28 41.72 -27.69
CA ARG A 304 -6.21 42.22 -26.65
C ARG A 304 -7.63 41.61 -26.47
N SER A 305 -8.00 41.55 -25.17
CA SER A 305 -9.19 42.14 -24.51
C SER A 305 -10.59 41.74 -25.01
N GLN A 306 -11.42 41.19 -24.12
CA GLN A 306 -12.43 41.99 -23.40
C GLN A 306 -13.19 41.13 -22.37
N ASN A 307 -13.30 41.68 -21.17
CA ASN A 307 -14.40 41.43 -20.24
C ASN A 307 -15.69 42.02 -20.85
N PRO A 308 -16.88 41.47 -20.61
CA PRO A 308 -17.72 42.19 -19.67
C PRO A 308 -18.55 41.31 -18.72
N LEU A 309 -18.73 41.85 -17.52
CA LEU A 309 -19.80 41.62 -16.56
C LEU A 309 -21.20 41.67 -17.22
N ILE A 310 -22.16 40.90 -16.69
CA ILE A 310 -23.63 41.14 -16.53
C ILE A 310 -24.23 39.78 -16.07
N ASP A 311 -24.50 39.62 -14.78
CA ASP A 311 -25.83 39.74 -14.15
C ASP A 311 -26.80 38.59 -14.50
N GLN A 312 -27.06 37.71 -13.52
CA GLN A 312 -28.35 36.99 -13.39
C GLN A 312 -28.44 36.25 -12.04
N THR A 313 -28.90 36.94 -11.00
CA THR A 313 -29.52 36.30 -9.83
C THR A 313 -30.78 37.05 -9.40
N HIS A 314 -31.89 36.83 -10.11
CA HIS A 314 -33.23 36.96 -9.54
C HIS A 314 -34.29 36.32 -10.44
N ARG A 315 -34.72 35.10 -10.13
CA ARG A 315 -36.11 34.64 -10.35
C ARG A 315 -36.51 33.71 -9.23
N GLN A 316 -37.37 34.23 -8.35
CA GLN A 316 -38.12 33.48 -7.36
C GLN A 316 -39.04 32.47 -8.06
N ASN A 317 -39.07 31.28 -7.50
CA ASN A 317 -40.12 30.29 -7.71
C ASN A 317 -41.43 30.83 -7.15
N GLN A 318 -42.41 31.05 -8.01
CA GLN A 318 -43.82 30.95 -7.66
C GLN A 318 -44.49 30.14 -8.77
N ASP A 319 -44.82 28.89 -8.48
CA ASP A 319 -45.96 28.24 -9.11
C ASP A 319 -46.73 27.49 -8.03
N GLY A 320 -47.89 28.06 -7.74
CA GLY A 320 -48.81 27.62 -6.73
C GLY A 320 -49.56 26.36 -7.14
N SER A 321 -49.78 25.51 -6.15
CA SER A 321 -50.70 24.39 -6.18
C SER A 321 -52.13 24.86 -6.47
N PHE A 322 -52.73 24.31 -7.53
CA PHE A 322 -54.16 24.37 -7.74
C PHE A 322 -54.84 23.25 -6.95
N THR A 323 -55.61 23.61 -5.93
CA THR A 323 -56.62 22.77 -5.30
C THR A 323 -57.94 22.93 -6.05
N LEU A 324 -58.54 21.82 -6.49
CA LEU A 324 -59.96 21.76 -6.83
C LEU A 324 -60.67 20.89 -5.79
N SER A 325 -61.35 21.56 -4.87
CA SER A 325 -62.54 21.01 -4.23
C SER A 325 -63.75 21.60 -4.95
N SER A 326 -64.75 20.77 -5.24
CA SER A 326 -66.16 21.09 -4.99
C SER A 326 -67.03 19.87 -5.28
N ASN A 327 -67.79 19.48 -4.26
CA ASN A 327 -68.95 18.61 -4.32
C ASN A 327 -69.99 19.12 -5.33
N VAL A 328 -70.63 18.21 -6.08
CA VAL A 328 -72.08 17.91 -6.11
C VAL A 328 -72.23 16.43 -6.43
#